data_AF-A0A5B8LK68-F1
#
_entry.id   AF-A0A5B8LK68-F1
#
_cell.length_a   1.000
_cell.length_b   1.000
_cell.length_c   1.000
_cell.angle_alpha   90.00
_cell.angle_beta   90.00
_cell.angle_gamma   90.00
#
_symmetry.space_group_name_H-M   'P 1'
#
loop_
_entity.id
_entity.type
_entity.pdbx_description
1 polymer ?
#
loop_
_entity_poly.entity_id
_entity_poly.type
_entity_poly.pdbx_seq_one_letter_code
_entity_poly.pdbx_strand_id
1 'polypeptide(L)'
;MSTNPIVSDQINLDNADLRFQNILSDSATISVNLLFTTIRKRGVSVNKYLFSGVGIAALTIAVPAYAAPTLNGDCSDDIAAQAGVTVISCIGGYSGNVLSNNSGDNATINTALTALGYAGPTFSYNSVAAGDIKGPLNGGLDVNFQTLLNGVAYIGVHYGFQGGGATFFYKINATNVDILKLAQGSGGGSTSTATLLVLNATPPVPEPATWAMMIVGFGAMGSMLRRRQKVSANVRYA
;
A
#
# COMPACT_ATOMS: atom_id res chain seq x y z
N MET A 1 3.11 -68.23 46.47
CA MET A 1 2.61 -67.05 47.20
C MET A 1 3.15 -65.83 46.46
N SER A 2 2.31 -65.22 45.64
CA SER A 2 2.69 -64.21 44.64
C SER A 2 2.64 -62.82 45.28
N THR A 3 3.72 -62.06 45.16
CA THR A 3 3.84 -60.66 45.60
C THR A 3 3.84 -59.75 44.36
N ASN A 4 2.88 -58.83 44.30
CA ASN A 4 2.74 -57.80 43.26
C ASN A 4 3.99 -56.92 43.10
N PRO A 5 4.27 -56.44 41.88
CA PRO A 5 4.87 -55.14 41.69
C PRO A 5 3.84 -54.10 41.20
N ILE A 6 4.02 -52.90 41.73
CA ILE A 6 3.30 -51.65 41.47
C ILE A 6 3.57 -51.21 40.02
N VAL A 7 2.52 -51.06 39.20
CA VAL A 7 2.60 -50.41 37.89
C VAL A 7 2.40 -48.92 38.10
N SER A 8 3.38 -48.11 37.72
CA SER A 8 3.22 -46.65 37.65
C SER A 8 2.51 -46.29 36.36
N ASP A 9 1.32 -45.68 36.46
CA ASP A 9 0.67 -45.01 35.32
C ASP A 9 1.50 -43.79 34.92
N GLN A 10 2.27 -43.93 33.84
CA GLN A 10 2.77 -42.78 33.08
C GLN A 10 1.65 -42.39 32.10
N ILE A 11 0.90 -41.34 32.45
CA ILE A 11 -0.03 -40.68 31.53
C ILE A 11 0.78 -40.08 30.40
N ASN A 12 0.62 -40.64 29.21
CA ASN A 12 1.17 -40.16 27.95
C ASN A 12 0.51 -38.81 27.61
N LEU A 13 1.28 -37.71 27.64
CA LEU A 13 0.81 -36.35 27.40
C LEU A 13 0.76 -35.95 25.91
N ASP A 14 0.97 -36.88 24.99
CA ASP A 14 1.11 -36.53 23.57
C ASP A 14 -0.21 -36.48 22.76
N ASN A 15 -1.39 -36.49 23.41
CA ASN A 15 -2.68 -36.53 22.68
C ASN A 15 -3.76 -35.53 23.16
N ALA A 16 -3.39 -34.46 23.88
CA ALA A 16 -4.35 -33.47 24.34
C ALA A 16 -4.46 -32.20 23.46
N ASP A 17 -3.73 -32.10 22.34
CA ASP A 17 -3.52 -30.81 21.64
C ASP A 17 -4.02 -30.77 20.19
N LEU A 18 -5.01 -31.58 19.82
CA LEU A 18 -5.55 -31.61 18.45
C LEU A 18 -7.07 -31.40 18.34
N ARG A 19 -7.74 -30.94 19.40
CA ARG A 19 -9.20 -30.64 19.36
C ARG A 19 -9.60 -29.20 19.66
N PHE A 20 -8.65 -28.28 19.80
CA PHE A 20 -8.94 -26.86 20.05
C PHE A 20 -8.56 -25.89 18.90
N GLN A 21 -8.05 -26.38 17.77
CA GLN A 21 -7.61 -25.50 16.67
C GLN A 21 -8.63 -25.30 15.53
N ASN A 22 -9.82 -25.91 15.59
CA ASN A 22 -10.82 -25.83 14.51
C ASN A 22 -12.10 -25.02 14.84
N ILE A 23 -12.05 -24.08 15.80
CA ILE A 23 -13.20 -23.21 16.13
C ILE A 23 -12.81 -21.72 16.13
N LEU A 24 -11.92 -21.29 15.22
CA LEU A 24 -11.57 -19.87 15.06
C LEU A 24 -11.43 -19.41 13.60
N SER A 25 -12.06 -20.09 12.63
CA SER A 25 -11.97 -19.70 11.21
C SER A 25 -13.29 -19.38 10.51
N ASP A 26 -14.43 -19.22 11.19
CA ASP A 26 -15.72 -18.95 10.51
C ASP A 26 -16.71 -18.09 11.31
N SER A 27 -16.33 -16.86 11.67
CA SER A 27 -17.30 -15.89 12.22
C SER A 27 -16.95 -14.44 11.90
N ALA A 28 -16.75 -14.14 10.63
CA ALA A 28 -16.67 -12.76 10.15
C ALA A 28 -17.52 -12.59 8.89
N THR A 29 -18.83 -12.78 9.01
CA THR A 29 -19.89 -12.15 8.20
C THR A 29 -21.22 -12.82 8.53
N ILE A 30 -22.13 -12.14 9.23
CA ILE A 30 -23.59 -12.19 9.02
C ILE A 30 -24.19 -10.93 9.67
N SER A 31 -24.41 -9.95 8.79
CA SER A 31 -25.59 -9.09 8.68
C SER A 31 -26.27 -8.54 9.95
N VAL A 32 -26.06 -7.24 10.14
CA VAL A 32 -26.97 -6.29 10.79
C VAL A 32 -28.39 -6.48 10.28
N ASN A 33 -29.31 -6.96 11.15
CA ASN A 33 -30.75 -6.66 11.13
C ASN A 33 -31.47 -7.49 12.20
N LEU A 34 -31.94 -6.87 13.29
CA LEU A 34 -33.24 -7.21 13.86
C LEU A 34 -33.78 -6.07 14.71
N LEU A 35 -34.66 -5.36 14.02
CA LEU A 35 -35.60 -4.32 14.39
C LEU A 35 -36.59 -4.83 15.46
N PHE A 36 -36.85 -3.99 16.46
CA PHE A 36 -38.04 -3.93 17.32
C PHE A 36 -38.57 -5.23 17.95
N THR A 37 -38.37 -5.36 19.26
CA THR A 37 -39.26 -6.17 20.12
C THR A 37 -39.71 -5.40 21.36
N THR A 38 -40.93 -4.88 21.22
CA THR A 38 -41.96 -4.53 22.20
C THR A 38 -41.74 -5.01 23.64
N ILE A 39 -41.57 -4.10 24.61
CA ILE A 39 -41.89 -4.37 26.03
C ILE A 39 -43.18 -3.62 26.39
N ARG A 40 -44.25 -4.41 26.51
CA ARG A 40 -45.58 -4.04 26.98
C ARG A 40 -45.55 -3.81 28.49
N LYS A 41 -46.15 -2.68 28.90
CA LYS A 41 -46.62 -2.28 30.24
C LYS A 41 -46.69 -3.38 31.31
N ARG A 42 -45.99 -3.17 32.43
CA ARG A 42 -46.53 -3.34 33.80
C ARG A 42 -45.99 -2.22 34.69
N GLY A 43 -46.91 -1.48 35.30
CA GLY A 43 -46.58 -0.36 36.19
C GLY A 43 -45.91 -0.86 37.47
N VAL A 44 -44.80 -0.22 37.82
CA VAL A 44 -44.27 -0.18 39.18
C VAL A 44 -43.81 1.25 39.44
N SER A 45 -44.22 1.76 40.59
CA SER A 45 -44.09 3.12 41.09
C SER A 45 -42.64 3.60 41.17
N VAL A 46 -42.44 4.86 40.78
CA VAL A 46 -41.18 5.61 40.92
C VAL A 46 -40.91 5.81 42.41
N ASN A 47 -39.82 5.24 42.93
CA ASN A 47 -39.24 5.66 44.20
C ASN A 47 -37.73 5.82 44.08
N LYS A 48 -37.25 6.85 44.77
CA LYS A 48 -35.96 7.51 44.62
C LYS A 48 -34.79 6.63 45.08
N TYR A 49 -33.60 7.06 44.61
CA TYR A 49 -32.25 6.66 45.03
C TYR A 49 -31.72 5.36 44.42
N LEU A 50 -30.77 5.49 43.49
CA LEU A 50 -29.41 4.97 43.65
C LEU A 50 -28.58 5.34 42.41
N PHE A 51 -27.56 6.16 42.65
CA PHE A 51 -26.43 6.32 41.74
C PHE A 51 -25.81 4.93 41.55
N SER A 52 -25.95 4.34 40.36
CA SER A 52 -25.19 3.16 39.96
C SER A 52 -24.23 3.57 38.86
N GLY A 53 -22.93 3.55 39.20
CA GLY A 53 -21.85 3.92 38.30
C GLY A 53 -21.84 3.05 37.04
N VAL A 54 -21.80 3.70 35.89
CA VAL A 54 -21.42 3.07 34.63
C VAL A 54 -19.90 3.09 34.58
N GLY A 55 -19.27 2.04 35.12
CA GLY A 55 -17.86 1.75 34.83
C GLY A 55 -17.77 1.20 33.41
N ILE A 56 -17.46 2.07 32.44
CA ILE A 56 -17.12 1.63 31.09
C ILE A 56 -15.75 0.96 31.18
N ALA A 57 -15.74 -0.37 31.26
CA ALA A 57 -14.54 -1.16 31.02
C ALA A 57 -14.18 -1.03 29.54
N ALA A 58 -13.31 -0.08 29.22
CA ALA A 58 -12.67 0.01 27.92
C ALA A 58 -11.73 -1.20 27.78
N LEU A 59 -12.25 -2.31 27.26
CA LEU A 59 -11.43 -3.36 26.66
C LEU A 59 -10.82 -2.77 25.40
N THR A 60 -9.69 -2.09 25.58
CA THR A 60 -8.77 -1.80 24.48
C THR A 60 -8.27 -3.15 23.97
N ILE A 61 -8.89 -3.64 22.90
CA ILE A 61 -8.26 -4.65 22.05
C ILE A 61 -6.90 -4.07 21.63
N ALA A 62 -5.84 -4.58 22.26
CA ALA A 62 -4.48 -4.29 21.85
C ALA A 62 -4.32 -4.92 20.46
N VAL A 63 -4.57 -4.12 19.42
CA VAL A 63 -4.05 -4.43 18.09
C VAL A 63 -2.54 -4.65 18.26
N PRO A 64 -1.97 -5.73 17.69
CA PRO A 64 -0.53 -5.95 17.78
C PRO A 64 0.15 -4.69 17.28
N ALA A 65 1.00 -4.10 18.13
CA ALA A 65 1.89 -3.05 17.73
C ALA A 65 2.88 -3.68 16.74
N TYR A 66 2.56 -3.61 15.45
CA TYR A 66 3.57 -3.77 14.42
C TYR A 66 4.71 -2.84 14.80
N ALA A 67 5.92 -3.43 14.92
CA ALA A 67 7.10 -2.70 15.33
C ALA A 67 7.22 -1.43 14.50
N ALA A 68 7.18 -0.28 15.18
CA ALA A 68 7.41 1.00 14.55
C ALA A 68 8.77 0.94 13.82
N PRO A 69 8.87 1.51 12.60
CA PRO A 69 10.11 1.49 11.85
C PRO A 69 11.23 2.06 12.71
N THR A 70 12.28 1.26 12.94
CA THR A 70 13.55 1.82 13.40
C THR A 70 14.09 2.61 12.22
N LEU A 71 13.96 3.94 12.27
CA LEU A 71 14.73 4.87 11.44
C LEU A 71 16.20 4.57 11.68
N ASN A 72 16.78 3.67 10.90
CA ASN A 72 18.16 3.25 11.04
C ASN A 72 18.92 3.71 9.82
N GLY A 73 19.59 4.86 9.96
CA GLY A 73 20.49 5.42 8.96
C GLY A 73 19.80 6.13 7.81
N ASP A 74 20.49 7.12 7.25
CA ASP A 74 20.15 7.70 5.97
C ASP A 74 20.24 6.59 4.90
N CYS A 75 19.12 5.96 4.55
CA CYS A 75 19.03 5.02 3.43
C CYS A 75 19.12 5.74 2.06
N SER A 76 19.49 7.03 2.04
CA SER A 76 19.65 7.81 0.81
C SER A 76 20.71 7.22 -0.12
N ASP A 77 21.73 6.61 0.48
CA ASP A 77 22.89 6.09 -0.23
C ASP A 77 22.69 4.66 -0.73
N ASP A 78 21.55 4.03 -0.42
CA ASP A 78 21.17 2.69 -0.89
C ASP A 78 20.82 2.67 -2.37
N ILE A 79 20.53 3.84 -2.95
CA ILE A 79 20.36 4.03 -4.39
C ILE A 79 21.64 4.68 -4.89
N ALA A 80 22.33 4.02 -5.82
CA ALA A 80 23.57 4.52 -6.36
C ALA A 80 23.34 5.84 -7.10
N ALA A 81 24.26 6.79 -6.94
CA ALA A 81 24.20 8.05 -7.67
C ALA A 81 24.16 7.78 -9.19
N GLN A 82 23.06 8.18 -9.83
CA GLN A 82 22.78 7.91 -11.24
C GLN A 82 22.13 9.14 -11.87
N ALA A 83 22.50 9.44 -13.12
CA ALA A 83 21.88 10.50 -13.89
C ALA A 83 20.37 10.25 -14.06
N GLY A 84 19.56 11.30 -13.86
CA GLY A 84 18.11 11.20 -13.96
C GLY A 84 17.44 10.55 -12.75
N VAL A 85 18.17 10.27 -11.65
CA VAL A 85 17.58 9.80 -10.39
C VAL A 85 17.93 10.78 -9.27
N THR A 86 16.93 11.16 -8.47
CA THR A 86 17.12 11.94 -7.24
C THR A 86 16.33 11.29 -6.12
N VAL A 87 16.99 10.86 -5.05
CA VAL A 87 16.32 10.34 -3.86
C VAL A 87 15.73 11.51 -3.08
N ILE A 88 14.40 11.51 -2.91
CA ILE A 88 13.67 12.55 -2.17
C ILE A 88 13.64 12.21 -0.68
N SER A 89 13.30 10.97 -0.37
CA SER A 89 13.21 10.46 0.99
C SER A 89 13.21 8.94 0.98
N CYS A 90 13.55 8.32 2.10
CA CYS A 90 13.50 6.89 2.26
C CYS A 90 13.09 6.53 3.70
N ILE A 91 12.57 5.33 3.88
CA ILE A 91 12.22 4.75 5.17
C ILE A 91 12.42 3.24 5.07
N GLY A 92 12.89 2.59 6.12
CA GLY A 92 13.11 1.16 6.05
C GLY A 92 13.37 0.51 7.38
N GLY A 93 14.05 -0.64 7.33
CA GLY A 93 14.25 -1.50 8.50
C GLY A 93 13.03 -2.37 8.83
N TYR A 94 12.08 -2.53 7.91
CA TYR A 94 10.94 -3.43 8.13
C TYR A 94 11.42 -4.87 8.12
N SER A 95 11.23 -5.60 9.22
CA SER A 95 11.71 -6.97 9.37
C SER A 95 11.16 -7.89 8.29
N GLY A 96 12.05 -8.59 7.60
CA GLY A 96 11.73 -9.55 6.55
C GLY A 96 11.31 -8.89 5.23
N ASN A 97 10.90 -9.74 4.30
CA ASN A 97 10.46 -9.34 2.98
C ASN A 97 8.96 -9.00 2.99
N VAL A 98 8.63 -7.70 3.03
CA VAL A 98 7.24 -7.23 2.92
C VAL A 98 6.83 -6.96 1.45
N LEU A 99 7.64 -7.44 0.51
CA LEU A 99 7.36 -7.47 -0.93
C LEU A 99 7.09 -8.92 -1.37
N SER A 100 6.38 -9.68 -0.53
CA SER A 100 6.29 -11.15 -0.63
C SER A 100 5.15 -11.68 -1.51
N ASN A 101 4.46 -10.82 -2.25
CA ASN A 101 3.23 -11.19 -2.98
C ASN A 101 2.09 -11.68 -2.07
N ASN A 102 2.06 -11.18 -0.83
CA ASN A 102 1.03 -11.46 0.14
C ASN A 102 0.25 -10.18 0.47
N SER A 103 -1.08 -10.23 0.39
CA SER A 103 -1.93 -9.10 0.78
C SER A 103 -1.81 -8.72 2.26
N GLY A 104 -1.31 -9.62 3.11
CA GLY A 104 -0.99 -9.33 4.52
C GLY A 104 0.05 -8.22 4.69
N ASP A 105 0.92 -8.00 3.70
CA ASP A 105 1.96 -6.96 3.74
C ASP A 105 1.43 -5.57 3.37
N ASN A 106 0.22 -5.48 2.79
CA ASN A 106 -0.37 -4.22 2.32
C ASN A 106 -0.43 -3.17 3.44
N ALA A 107 -0.72 -3.56 4.68
CA ALA A 107 -0.79 -2.62 5.80
C ALA A 107 0.58 -1.96 6.06
N THR A 108 1.65 -2.74 6.04
CA THR A 108 3.02 -2.26 6.22
C THR A 108 3.45 -1.37 5.05
N ILE A 109 3.17 -1.79 3.81
CA ILE A 109 3.50 -1.01 2.62
C ILE A 109 2.77 0.34 2.64
N ASN A 110 1.46 0.35 2.92
CA ASN A 110 0.69 1.60 2.99
C ASN A 110 1.20 2.53 4.10
N THR A 111 1.58 1.97 5.26
CA THR A 111 2.19 2.76 6.34
C THR A 111 3.49 3.42 5.87
N ALA A 112 4.37 2.67 5.19
CA ALA A 112 5.61 3.19 4.65
C ALA A 112 5.37 4.26 3.55
N LEU A 113 4.43 4.02 2.64
CA LEU A 113 4.06 4.97 1.59
C LEU A 113 3.52 6.28 2.19
N THR A 114 2.63 6.22 3.18
CA THR A 114 2.13 7.42 3.87
C THR A 114 3.26 8.16 4.57
N ALA A 115 4.21 7.47 5.21
CA ALA A 115 5.38 8.10 5.82
C ALA A 115 6.29 8.80 4.80
N LEU A 116 6.38 8.28 3.57
CA LEU A 116 7.05 8.93 2.44
C LEU A 116 6.21 10.06 1.80
N GLY A 117 5.02 10.34 2.32
CA GLY A 117 4.12 11.40 1.85
C GLY A 117 3.32 11.03 0.60
N TYR A 118 3.07 9.74 0.36
CA TYR A 118 2.10 9.30 -0.64
C TYR A 118 0.67 9.61 -0.14
N ALA A 119 -0.08 10.36 -0.94
CA ALA A 119 -1.44 10.79 -0.63
C ALA A 119 -2.50 10.22 -1.60
N GLY A 120 -2.13 9.19 -2.37
CA GLY A 120 -3.05 8.53 -3.30
C GLY A 120 -3.93 7.46 -2.63
N PRO A 121 -4.67 6.67 -3.44
CA PRO A 121 -5.48 5.56 -2.94
C PRO A 121 -4.65 4.49 -2.24
N THR A 122 -5.29 3.72 -1.35
CA THR A 122 -4.67 2.57 -0.68
C THR A 122 -4.05 1.62 -1.70
N PHE A 123 -2.77 1.33 -1.50
CA PHE A 123 -2.01 0.41 -2.31
C PHE A 123 -2.37 -1.06 -2.00
N SER A 124 -2.40 -1.89 -3.03
CA SER A 124 -2.58 -3.34 -2.93
C SER A 124 -1.49 -4.04 -3.74
N TYR A 125 -0.67 -4.85 -3.07
CA TYR A 125 0.44 -5.54 -3.72
C TYR A 125 -0.03 -6.49 -4.82
N ASN A 126 -1.17 -7.17 -4.62
CA ASN A 126 -1.75 -8.09 -5.61
C ASN A 126 -2.19 -7.38 -6.91
N SER A 127 -2.23 -6.04 -6.92
CA SER A 127 -2.57 -5.23 -8.09
C SER A 127 -1.34 -4.71 -8.83
N VAL A 128 -0.13 -4.97 -8.34
CA VAL A 128 1.12 -4.61 -9.02
C VAL A 128 1.28 -5.47 -10.27
N ALA A 129 1.64 -4.85 -11.38
CA ALA A 129 1.91 -5.58 -12.61
C ALA A 129 3.13 -6.51 -12.43
N ALA A 130 3.08 -7.72 -12.97
CA ALA A 130 4.18 -8.68 -12.86
C ALA A 130 5.52 -8.10 -13.39
N GLY A 131 5.47 -7.20 -14.37
CA GLY A 131 6.62 -6.49 -14.93
C GLY A 131 7.24 -5.42 -14.03
N ASP A 132 6.59 -5.07 -12.91
CA ASP A 132 7.05 -4.10 -11.92
C ASP A 132 7.63 -4.76 -10.66
N ILE A 133 7.46 -6.08 -10.53
CA ILE A 133 8.07 -6.91 -9.48
C ILE A 133 9.36 -7.50 -10.04
N LYS A 134 10.48 -7.30 -9.35
CA LYS A 134 11.82 -7.75 -9.75
C LYS A 134 12.39 -8.63 -8.66
N GLY A 135 12.47 -9.93 -8.93
CA GLY A 135 13.06 -10.89 -8.01
C GLY A 135 13.01 -12.33 -8.55
N PRO A 136 13.85 -13.23 -8.00
CA PRO A 136 14.92 -12.93 -7.07
C PRO A 136 16.08 -12.20 -7.76
N LEU A 137 16.57 -11.12 -7.15
CA LEU A 137 17.68 -10.31 -7.65
C LEU A 137 19.05 -10.99 -7.41
N ASN A 138 19.13 -11.94 -6.47
CA ASN A 138 20.33 -12.72 -6.16
C ASN A 138 21.59 -11.86 -5.91
N GLY A 139 21.43 -10.72 -5.22
CA GLY A 139 22.50 -9.75 -4.97
C GLY A 139 22.79 -8.79 -6.13
N GLY A 140 22.06 -8.90 -7.25
CA GLY A 140 22.13 -7.96 -8.35
C GLY A 140 21.67 -6.56 -7.94
N LEU A 141 22.41 -5.55 -8.41
CA LEU A 141 22.20 -4.15 -8.05
C LEU A 141 21.49 -3.35 -9.14
N ASP A 142 21.29 -3.92 -10.32
CA ASP A 142 20.58 -3.28 -11.42
C ASP A 142 19.12 -3.77 -11.45
N VAL A 143 18.18 -2.85 -11.20
CA VAL A 143 16.74 -3.14 -11.21
C VAL A 143 16.13 -2.56 -12.47
N ASN A 144 15.86 -3.42 -13.46
CA ASN A 144 15.24 -3.02 -14.73
C ASN A 144 13.71 -3.10 -14.64
N PHE A 145 13.04 -1.94 -14.62
CA PHE A 145 11.59 -1.84 -14.75
C PHE A 145 11.20 -1.85 -16.23
N GLN A 146 10.16 -2.61 -16.60
CA GLN A 146 9.67 -2.63 -18.00
C GLN A 146 9.01 -1.30 -18.41
N THR A 147 8.92 -0.36 -17.48
CA THR A 147 8.31 0.95 -17.62
C THR A 147 9.39 2.03 -17.48
N LEU A 148 9.45 2.96 -18.44
CA LEU A 148 10.36 4.11 -18.33
C LEU A 148 9.86 5.07 -17.24
N LEU A 149 10.64 5.21 -16.16
CA LEU A 149 10.31 6.04 -15.01
C LEU A 149 10.53 7.52 -15.38
N ASN A 150 9.44 8.29 -15.28
CA ASN A 150 9.44 9.75 -15.40
C ASN A 150 8.51 10.35 -14.33
N GLY A 151 9.04 11.20 -13.46
CA GLY A 151 8.35 11.77 -12.33
C GLY A 151 8.64 11.05 -11.01
N VAL A 152 7.77 11.25 -10.02
CA VAL A 152 7.96 10.68 -8.68
C VAL A 152 7.57 9.21 -8.67
N ALA A 153 8.48 8.35 -8.24
CA ALA A 153 8.26 6.92 -8.08
C ALA A 153 8.49 6.49 -6.63
N TYR A 154 7.68 5.53 -6.18
CA TYR A 154 7.80 4.85 -4.90
C TYR A 154 8.22 3.42 -5.15
N ILE A 155 9.32 3.01 -4.54
CA ILE A 155 9.97 1.73 -4.81
C ILE A 155 10.22 1.04 -3.48
N GLY A 156 9.89 -0.24 -3.40
CA GLY A 156 10.30 -1.11 -2.30
C GLY A 156 11.51 -1.93 -2.72
N VAL A 157 12.48 -2.11 -1.83
CA VAL A 157 13.60 -3.02 -2.00
C VAL A 157 13.79 -3.84 -0.73
N HIS A 158 13.90 -5.15 -0.88
CA HIS A 158 14.29 -6.05 0.19
C HIS A 158 15.77 -6.42 0.07
N TYR A 159 16.49 -6.23 1.18
CA TYR A 159 17.86 -6.67 1.38
C TYR A 159 17.85 -7.83 2.38
N GLY A 160 18.24 -9.02 1.93
CA GLY A 160 18.25 -10.23 2.74
C GLY A 160 18.09 -11.50 1.94
N PHE A 161 18.20 -12.63 2.63
CA PHE A 161 17.95 -13.97 2.11
C PHE A 161 16.56 -14.47 2.56
N GLN A 162 16.07 -15.57 1.97
CA GLN A 162 14.75 -16.11 2.33
C GLN A 162 14.62 -16.32 3.85
N GLY A 163 13.69 -15.59 4.48
CA GLY A 163 13.37 -15.68 5.91
C GLY A 163 14.05 -14.66 6.82
N GLY A 164 14.91 -13.79 6.30
CA GLY A 164 15.57 -12.73 7.09
C GLY A 164 15.86 -11.48 6.27
N GLY A 165 16.45 -10.47 6.92
CA GLY A 165 16.76 -9.19 6.31
C GLY A 165 15.70 -8.13 6.57
N ALA A 166 15.75 -7.07 5.77
CA ALA A 166 14.88 -5.92 5.94
C ALA A 166 14.44 -5.32 4.61
N THR A 167 13.22 -4.82 4.60
CA THR A 167 12.67 -4.06 3.49
C THR A 167 12.79 -2.57 3.73
N PHE A 168 13.14 -1.87 2.67
CA PHE A 168 13.28 -0.42 2.59
C PHE A 168 12.40 0.11 1.48
N PHE A 169 11.94 1.34 1.65
CA PHE A 169 11.07 2.04 0.74
C PHE A 169 11.68 3.39 0.40
N TYR A 170 11.65 3.72 -0.88
CA TYR A 170 12.28 4.91 -1.43
C TYR A 170 11.26 5.72 -2.20
N LYS A 171 11.32 7.02 -2.03
CA LYS A 171 10.67 8.00 -2.88
C LYS A 171 11.76 8.67 -3.71
N ILE A 172 11.69 8.49 -5.02
CA ILE A 172 12.64 9.07 -5.96
C ILE A 172 11.92 9.98 -6.95
N ASN A 173 12.62 10.95 -7.50
CA ASN A 173 12.26 11.59 -8.75
C ASN A 173 13.13 10.99 -9.86
N ALA A 174 12.50 10.41 -10.87
CA ALA A 174 13.18 9.82 -12.02
C ALA A 174 12.91 10.64 -13.29
N THR A 175 13.89 10.74 -14.17
CA THR A 175 13.78 11.39 -15.47
C THR A 175 14.46 10.52 -16.52
N ASN A 176 13.67 9.83 -17.33
CA ASN A 176 14.11 8.94 -18.39
C ASN A 176 15.00 7.80 -17.89
N VAL A 177 14.50 7.04 -16.91
CA VAL A 177 15.22 5.92 -16.27
C VAL A 177 14.41 4.63 -16.36
N ASP A 178 14.99 3.58 -16.91
CA ASP A 178 14.41 2.21 -16.97
C ASP A 178 15.15 1.24 -16.03
N ILE A 179 16.44 1.47 -15.81
CA ILE A 179 17.28 0.71 -14.87
C ILE A 179 17.62 1.58 -13.66
N LEU A 180 17.15 1.19 -12.48
CA LEU A 180 17.57 1.79 -11.22
C LEU A 180 18.77 1.04 -10.67
N LYS A 181 19.87 1.76 -10.43
CA LYS A 181 21.06 1.21 -9.77
C LYS A 181 20.95 1.35 -8.25
N LEU A 182 21.05 0.22 -7.57
CA LEU A 182 21.15 0.14 -6.13
C LEU A 182 22.63 0.18 -5.72
N ALA A 183 22.91 0.74 -4.56
CA ALA A 183 24.12 0.46 -3.82
C ALA A 183 23.89 -0.73 -2.89
N GLN A 184 24.98 -1.29 -2.36
CA GLN A 184 24.88 -2.22 -1.24
C GLN A 184 24.44 -1.40 -0.02
N GLY A 185 23.12 -1.29 0.15
CA GLY A 185 22.50 -0.36 1.09
C GLY A 185 22.69 -0.72 2.55
N SER A 186 22.26 0.21 3.40
CA SER A 186 22.16 0.18 4.86
C SER A 186 21.52 -1.09 5.46
N GLY A 187 20.84 -1.91 4.64
CA GLY A 187 20.36 -3.24 5.01
C GLY A 187 21.46 -4.30 5.21
N GLY A 188 22.72 -4.04 4.82
CA GLY A 188 23.88 -4.90 5.08
C GLY A 188 23.84 -6.29 4.44
N GLY A 189 22.79 -6.60 3.66
CA GLY A 189 22.53 -7.89 3.03
C GLY A 189 22.40 -7.78 1.52
N SER A 190 22.46 -8.91 0.83
CA SER A 190 22.25 -8.99 -0.62
C SER A 190 20.81 -8.60 -1.00
N THR A 191 20.64 -7.83 -2.07
CA THR A 191 19.34 -7.52 -2.65
C THR A 191 18.63 -8.79 -3.11
N SER A 192 17.34 -8.93 -2.79
CA SER A 192 16.55 -10.10 -3.24
C SER A 192 15.33 -9.73 -4.06
N THR A 193 14.64 -8.64 -3.73
CA THR A 193 13.40 -8.27 -4.41
C THR A 193 13.31 -6.75 -4.46
N ALA A 194 12.90 -6.20 -5.59
CA ALA A 194 12.55 -4.80 -5.74
C ALA A 194 11.22 -4.70 -6.47
N THR A 195 10.38 -3.77 -6.07
CA THR A 195 9.04 -3.60 -6.65
C THR A 195 8.76 -2.12 -6.88
N LEU A 196 8.32 -1.77 -8.09
CA LEU A 196 7.74 -0.46 -8.36
C LEU A 196 6.31 -0.45 -7.80
N LEU A 197 6.10 0.33 -6.73
CA LEU A 197 4.82 0.35 -6.00
C LEU A 197 3.88 1.39 -6.60
N VAL A 198 4.39 2.59 -6.85
CA VAL A 198 3.62 3.69 -7.40
C VAL A 198 4.51 4.49 -8.33
N LEU A 199 4.00 4.81 -9.53
CA LEU A 199 4.60 5.78 -10.43
C LEU A 199 3.60 6.93 -10.64
N ASN A 200 3.88 8.09 -10.03
CA ASN A 200 3.17 9.33 -10.31
C ASN A 200 3.77 9.97 -11.55
N ALA A 201 3.54 9.34 -12.70
CA ALA A 201 3.95 9.89 -13.98
C ALA A 201 3.23 11.23 -14.17
N THR A 202 4.01 12.30 -14.36
CA THR A 202 3.43 13.54 -14.87
C THR A 202 2.93 13.24 -16.28
N PRO A 203 1.62 13.34 -16.57
CA PRO A 203 1.13 13.08 -17.91
C PRO A 203 1.86 14.04 -18.86
N PRO A 204 2.23 13.59 -20.07
CA PRO A 204 2.79 14.48 -21.08
C PRO A 204 1.80 15.62 -21.29
N VAL A 205 2.15 16.82 -20.82
CA VAL A 205 1.40 18.02 -21.17
C VAL A 205 1.66 18.22 -22.66
N PRO A 206 0.63 18.37 -23.51
CA PRO A 206 0.86 18.64 -24.93
C PRO A 206 1.78 19.85 -25.01
N GLU A 207 2.88 19.70 -25.74
CA GLU A 207 3.93 20.71 -25.76
C GLU A 207 3.34 22.08 -26.11
N PRO A 208 3.92 23.20 -25.64
CA PRO A 208 3.42 24.54 -25.95
C PRO A 208 3.20 24.77 -27.46
N ALA A 209 4.01 24.11 -28.29
CA ALA A 209 3.87 24.08 -29.74
C ALA A 209 2.55 23.43 -30.20
N THR A 210 2.11 22.34 -29.58
CA THR A 210 0.84 21.68 -29.90
C THR A 210 -0.35 22.60 -29.63
N TRP A 211 -0.37 23.29 -28.48
CA TRP A 211 -1.41 24.28 -28.18
C TRP A 211 -1.38 25.45 -29.15
N ALA A 212 -0.19 25.95 -29.49
CA ALA A 212 -0.02 27.01 -30.46
C ALA A 212 -0.55 26.62 -31.84
N MET A 213 -0.24 25.41 -32.32
CA MET A 213 -0.72 24.91 -33.61
C MET A 213 -2.24 24.76 -33.64
N MET A 214 -2.86 24.31 -32.53
CA MET A 214 -4.32 24.28 -32.41
C MET A 214 -4.93 25.69 -32.47
N ILE A 215 -4.38 26.64 -31.70
CA ILE A 215 -4.84 28.04 -31.70
C ILE A 215 -4.70 28.66 -33.09
N VAL A 216 -3.57 28.44 -33.77
CA VAL A 216 -3.35 28.92 -35.13
C VAL A 216 -4.34 28.29 -36.11
N GLY A 217 -4.57 26.97 -36.01
CA GLY A 217 -5.54 26.26 -36.87
C GLY A 217 -6.97 26.78 -36.68
N PHE A 218 -7.43 26.92 -35.44
CA PHE A 218 -8.75 27.48 -35.14
C PHE A 218 -8.86 28.96 -35.50
N GLY A 219 -7.81 29.75 -35.27
CA GLY A 219 -7.74 31.15 -35.65
C GLY A 219 -7.84 31.34 -37.17
N ALA A 220 -7.11 30.54 -37.94
CA ALA A 220 -7.16 30.54 -39.40
C ALA A 220 -8.57 30.18 -39.90
N MET A 221 -9.17 29.10 -39.39
CA MET A 221 -10.52 28.69 -39.79
C MET A 221 -11.58 29.74 -39.42
N GLY A 222 -11.52 30.32 -38.21
CA GLY A 222 -12.39 31.41 -37.79
C GLY A 222 -12.25 32.66 -38.65
N SER A 223 -11.03 33.00 -39.07
CA SER A 223 -10.75 34.14 -39.96
C SER A 223 -11.39 33.97 -41.33
N MET A 224 -11.35 32.74 -41.88
CA MET A 224 -11.97 32.42 -43.17
C MET A 224 -13.50 32.53 -43.11
N LEU A 225 -14.11 32.10 -42.00
CA LEU A 225 -15.55 32.22 -41.79
C LEU A 225 -16.00 33.68 -41.63
N ARG A 226 -15.28 34.49 -40.84
CA ARG A 226 -15.58 35.93 -40.67
C ARG A 226 -15.39 36.76 -41.93
N ARG A 227 -14.54 36.31 -42.87
CA ARG A 227 -14.30 37.01 -44.14
C ARG A 227 -15.45 36.86 -45.15
N ARG A 228 -16.42 35.95 -44.94
CA ARG A 228 -17.59 35.83 -45.83
C ARG A 228 -18.47 37.08 -45.71
N GLN A 229 -18.56 37.81 -46.82
CA GLN A 229 -19.11 39.15 -46.94
C GLN A 229 -20.62 39.24 -46.70
N LYS A 230 -21.08 40.43 -46.31
CA LYS A 230 -22.49 40.80 -46.14
C LYS A 230 -23.28 40.47 -47.41
N VAL A 231 -24.25 39.58 -47.29
CA VAL A 231 -25.23 39.31 -48.36
C VAL A 231 -26.09 40.57 -48.49
N SER A 232 -25.90 41.32 -49.58
CA SER A 232 -26.77 42.46 -49.90
C SER A 232 -28.10 41.93 -50.40
N ALA A 233 -29.08 41.80 -49.51
CA ALA A 233 -30.45 41.47 -49.88
C ALA A 233 -31.08 42.68 -50.59
N ASN A 234 -31.22 42.61 -51.92
CA ASN A 234 -32.02 43.56 -52.67
C ASN A 234 -33.49 43.17 -52.54
N VAL A 235 -34.27 43.96 -51.81
CA VAL A 235 -35.73 43.79 -51.72
C VAL A 235 -36.37 44.66 -52.82
N ARG A 236 -37.12 44.03 -53.73
CA ARG A 236 -37.97 44.72 -54.71
C ARG A 236 -39.42 44.63 -54.25
N TYR A 237 -40.07 45.78 -54.12
CA TYR A 237 -41.51 45.88 -53.87
C TYR A 237 -42.23 46.01 -55.21
N ALA A 238 -43.36 45.32 -55.32
CA ALA A 238 -44.27 45.35 -56.46
C ALA A 238 -45.38 46.40 -56.25
#